data_AF-A0A965Y1R2-F1
#
_entry.id   AF-A0A965Y1R2-F1
#
_cell.length_a   1.000
_cell.length_b   1.000
_cell.length_c   1.000
_cell.angle_alpha   90.00
_cell.angle_beta   90.00
_cell.angle_gamma   90.00
#
_symmetry.space_group_name_H-M   'P 1'
#
loop_
_entity.id
_entity.type
_entity.pdbx_description
1 polymer ?
#
loop_
_entity_poly.entity_id
_entity_poly.type
_entity_poly.pdbx_seq_one_letter_code
_entity_poly.pdbx_strand_id
1 'polypeptide(L)'
;MNISLLKKWFRELETVGADPGGGVTRLAYSPEEDAMFLKIAGFAAEMGLNVSEDCIGNMYISFPGREGTPCHGIGSHLDSVPQGGLYDGPAGVLAGLLVMEEIRSSGLDLPVMTAVFRAEESSLYGLATAGSGVAAGSVDIAQLKNALSISGDSLYDAMSSKGYSPGVCGLEKMLDFTELHIEQGRVLWESGLHIGIVTAIAAPTRLKVTIHGRQDHSGATPMDLRKDGLCAAAEIILAAERAGKAETGDATVATVGVAHVQPNALN
;
A
#
# COMPACT_ATOMS: atom_id res chain seq x y z
N MET A 1 27.54 3.78 -0.45
CA MET A 1 26.32 3.30 -1.14
C MET A 1 26.63 2.27 -2.23
N ASN A 2 26.27 1.01 -1.96
CA ASN A 2 26.52 -0.13 -2.84
C ASN A 2 25.42 -0.31 -3.91
N ILE A 3 25.46 0.49 -4.99
CA ILE A 3 24.47 0.45 -6.08
C ILE A 3 24.41 -0.94 -6.74
N SER A 4 25.54 -1.65 -6.82
CA SER A 4 25.61 -3.00 -7.38
C SER A 4 24.80 -4.00 -6.56
N LEU A 5 24.84 -3.88 -5.23
CA LEU A 5 24.03 -4.70 -4.31
C LEU A 5 22.54 -4.42 -4.48
N LEU A 6 22.14 -3.15 -4.55
CA LEU A 6 20.75 -2.77 -4.79
C LEU A 6 20.21 -3.36 -6.11
N LYS A 7 21.00 -3.28 -7.18
CA LYS A 7 20.66 -3.90 -8.48
C LYS A 7 20.63 -5.43 -8.43
N LYS A 8 21.43 -6.07 -7.57
CA LYS A 8 21.34 -7.52 -7.33
C LYS A 8 20.00 -7.84 -6.68
N TRP A 9 19.67 -7.17 -5.57
CA TRP A 9 18.42 -7.39 -4.84
C TRP A 9 17.19 -7.18 -5.71
N PHE A 10 17.08 -6.07 -6.44
CA PHE A 10 15.93 -5.85 -7.34
C PHE A 10 15.77 -6.94 -8.39
N ARG A 11 16.86 -7.43 -9.01
CA ARG A 11 16.78 -8.53 -9.99
C ARG A 11 16.26 -9.83 -9.39
N GLU A 12 16.56 -10.08 -8.12
CA GLU A 12 16.04 -11.26 -7.42
C GLU A 12 14.57 -11.12 -7.03
N LEU A 13 14.15 -9.90 -6.65
CA LEU A 13 12.76 -9.62 -6.29
C LEU A 13 11.82 -9.56 -7.51
N GLU A 14 12.32 -9.13 -8.67
CA GLU A 14 11.53 -8.97 -9.91
C GLU A 14 10.80 -10.25 -10.34
N THR A 15 11.37 -11.42 -10.03
CA THR A 15 10.76 -12.71 -10.39
C THR A 15 9.61 -13.14 -9.47
N VAL A 16 9.47 -12.52 -8.30
CA VAL A 16 8.49 -12.93 -7.29
C VAL A 16 7.16 -12.24 -7.56
N GLY A 17 6.12 -13.02 -7.86
CA GLY A 17 4.81 -12.50 -8.23
C GLY A 17 4.76 -11.87 -9.64
N ALA A 18 5.74 -12.16 -10.51
CA ALA A 18 5.78 -11.59 -11.86
C ALA A 18 4.57 -12.03 -12.70
N ASP A 19 3.87 -11.04 -13.29
CA ASP A 19 2.73 -11.29 -14.16
C ASP A 19 3.16 -11.60 -15.60
N PRO A 20 2.45 -12.48 -16.33
CA PRO A 20 2.75 -12.77 -17.74
C PRO A 20 2.73 -11.55 -18.66
N GLY A 21 1.94 -10.52 -18.31
CA GLY A 21 1.79 -9.27 -19.05
C GLY A 21 2.80 -8.17 -18.65
N GLY A 22 3.71 -8.47 -17.72
CA GLY A 22 4.55 -7.47 -17.07
C GLY A 22 3.88 -6.89 -15.81
N GLY A 23 4.71 -6.37 -14.91
CA GLY A 23 4.30 -5.99 -13.55
C GLY A 23 4.39 -7.15 -12.57
N VAL A 24 3.91 -6.91 -11.36
CA VAL A 24 3.86 -7.91 -10.29
C VAL A 24 2.52 -7.90 -9.57
N THR A 25 2.09 -9.07 -9.11
CA THR A 25 0.93 -9.26 -8.26
C THR A 25 1.35 -10.07 -7.04
N ARG A 26 1.39 -9.40 -5.87
CA ARG A 26 1.78 -9.98 -4.58
C ARG A 26 0.76 -9.55 -3.53
N LEU A 27 -0.36 -10.25 -3.46
CA LEU A 27 -1.45 -9.84 -2.58
C LEU A 27 -1.12 -10.15 -1.12
N ALA A 28 -1.64 -9.33 -0.21
CA ALA A 28 -1.50 -9.54 1.23
C ALA A 28 -1.77 -10.99 1.67
N TYR A 29 -0.83 -11.58 2.40
CA TYR A 29 -0.79 -12.97 2.89
C TYR A 29 -0.83 -14.06 1.79
N SER A 30 -0.60 -13.70 0.53
CA SER A 30 -0.47 -14.68 -0.54
C SER A 30 0.89 -15.41 -0.47
N PRO A 31 1.03 -16.58 -1.12
CA PRO A 31 2.32 -17.26 -1.24
C PRO A 31 3.42 -16.39 -1.88
N GLU A 32 3.04 -15.48 -2.78
CA GLU A 32 3.95 -14.55 -3.45
C GLU A 32 4.46 -13.46 -2.49
N GLU A 33 3.60 -12.91 -1.62
CA GLU A 33 4.06 -12.01 -0.55
C GLU A 33 5.00 -12.75 0.41
N ASP A 34 4.65 -13.97 0.83
CA ASP A 34 5.53 -14.79 1.69
C ASP A 34 6.90 -15.05 1.04
N ALA A 35 6.93 -15.30 -0.27
CA ALA A 35 8.18 -15.46 -1.01
C ALA A 35 9.03 -14.18 -1.01
N MET A 36 8.41 -12.99 -1.03
CA MET A 36 9.14 -11.73 -0.85
C MET A 36 9.73 -11.60 0.56
N PHE A 37 8.94 -11.90 1.59
CA PHE A 37 9.41 -11.89 2.98
C PHE A 37 10.62 -12.85 3.14
N LEU A 38 10.54 -14.06 2.57
CA LEU A 38 11.65 -15.01 2.57
C LEU A 38 12.89 -14.48 1.84
N LYS A 39 12.74 -13.76 0.72
CA LYS A 39 13.85 -13.12 0.02
C LYS A 39 14.52 -12.04 0.88
N ILE A 40 13.73 -11.18 1.50
CA ILE A 40 14.24 -10.12 2.38
C ILE A 40 14.94 -10.72 3.62
N ALA A 41 14.37 -11.75 4.24
CA ALA A 41 15.02 -12.48 5.32
C ALA A 41 16.35 -13.12 4.88
N GLY A 42 16.40 -13.66 3.65
CA GLY A 42 17.63 -14.16 3.05
C GLY A 42 18.71 -13.08 2.90
N PHE A 43 18.34 -11.89 2.41
CA PHE A 43 19.27 -10.76 2.31
C PHE A 43 19.77 -10.31 3.68
N ALA A 44 18.89 -10.22 4.67
CA ALA A 44 19.27 -9.89 6.04
C ALA A 44 20.24 -10.93 6.63
N ALA A 45 20.00 -12.23 6.40
CA ALA A 45 20.88 -13.29 6.84
C ALA A 45 22.27 -13.24 6.17
N GLU A 46 22.34 -12.97 4.85
CA GLU A 46 23.61 -12.74 4.14
C GLU A 46 24.42 -11.57 4.75
N MET A 47 23.73 -10.59 5.33
CA MET A 47 24.33 -9.44 6.01
C MET A 47 24.68 -9.70 7.49
N GLY A 48 24.30 -10.86 8.04
CA GLY A 48 24.45 -11.18 9.46
C GLY A 48 23.52 -10.39 10.38
N LEU A 49 22.36 -9.96 9.87
CA LEU A 49 21.33 -9.27 10.63
C LEU A 49 20.34 -10.28 11.25
N ASN A 50 19.67 -9.89 12.33
CA ASN A 50 18.62 -10.68 12.95
C ASN A 50 17.24 -10.29 12.39
N VAL A 51 16.39 -11.29 12.19
CA VAL A 51 15.01 -11.14 11.70
C VAL A 51 14.04 -11.60 12.79
N SER A 52 13.01 -10.81 13.04
CA SER A 52 11.90 -11.15 13.94
C SER A 52 10.58 -10.74 13.32
N GLU A 53 9.49 -11.39 13.74
CA GLU A 53 8.13 -11.07 13.31
C GLU A 53 7.22 -10.76 14.51
N ASP A 54 6.22 -9.90 14.33
CA ASP A 54 5.19 -9.67 15.34
C ASP A 54 3.98 -10.60 15.22
N CYS A 55 2.93 -10.34 16.02
CA CYS A 55 1.76 -11.20 16.12
C CYS A 55 0.90 -11.25 14.86
N ILE A 56 1.17 -10.41 13.85
CA ILE A 56 0.51 -10.43 12.54
C ILE A 56 1.49 -10.62 11.38
N GLY A 57 2.78 -10.83 11.65
CA GLY A 57 3.77 -11.15 10.62
C GLY A 57 4.41 -9.94 9.96
N ASN A 58 4.34 -8.74 10.56
CA ASN A 58 5.27 -7.67 10.17
C ASN A 58 6.69 -8.13 10.51
N MET A 59 7.63 -7.90 9.61
CA MET A 59 9.02 -8.28 9.80
C MET A 59 9.84 -7.08 10.31
N TYR A 60 10.73 -7.35 11.26
CA TYR A 60 11.66 -6.39 11.82
C TYR A 60 13.07 -6.95 11.76
N ILE A 61 13.97 -6.20 11.14
CA ILE A 61 15.36 -6.58 10.88
C ILE A 61 16.27 -5.66 11.68
N SER A 62 17.14 -6.23 12.50
CA SER A 62 17.98 -5.49 13.45
C SER A 62 19.41 -6.02 13.48
N PHE A 63 20.33 -5.23 14.02
CA PHE A 63 21.67 -5.72 14.31
C PHE A 63 21.63 -6.78 15.43
N PRO A 64 22.51 -7.80 15.41
CA PRO A 64 22.57 -8.81 16.47
C PRO A 64 22.72 -8.19 17.85
N GLY A 65 21.92 -8.65 18.81
CA GLY A 65 21.93 -8.16 20.20
C GLY A 65 21.19 -6.83 20.40
N ARG A 66 20.55 -6.29 19.35
CA ARG A 66 19.69 -5.09 19.44
C ARG A 66 18.21 -5.42 19.28
N GLU A 67 17.84 -6.71 19.27
CA GLU A 67 16.46 -7.17 19.23
C GLU A 67 15.67 -6.58 20.41
N GLY A 68 14.56 -5.90 20.12
CA GLY A 68 13.70 -5.31 21.15
C GLY A 68 14.31 -4.12 21.90
N THR A 69 15.43 -3.55 21.42
CA THR A 69 15.98 -2.28 21.92
C THR A 69 15.40 -1.09 21.16
N PRO A 70 15.29 0.11 21.77
CA PRO A 70 14.83 1.30 21.06
C PRO A 70 15.68 1.63 19.83
N CYS A 71 15.06 1.76 18.66
CA CYS A 71 15.70 1.99 17.37
C CYS A 71 14.92 3.00 16.51
N HIS A 72 15.60 3.67 15.59
CA HIS A 72 15.01 4.41 14.49
C HIS A 72 14.55 3.42 13.40
N GLY A 73 13.29 3.48 13.03
CA GLY A 73 12.70 2.61 12.00
C GLY A 73 12.92 3.19 10.61
N ILE A 74 13.30 2.33 9.67
CA ILE A 74 13.27 2.64 8.23
C ILE A 74 12.55 1.49 7.55
N GLY A 75 11.66 1.74 6.61
CA GLY A 75 10.88 0.62 6.08
C GLY A 75 9.88 1.00 5.03
N SER A 76 9.09 0.01 4.65
CA SER A 76 7.90 0.12 3.79
C SER A 76 7.17 -1.23 3.80
N HIS A 77 6.59 -1.64 2.67
CA HIS A 77 5.81 -2.86 2.48
C HIS A 77 6.34 -3.74 1.33
N LEU A 78 5.78 -4.94 1.17
CA LEU A 78 6.17 -5.89 0.11
C LEU A 78 4.98 -6.45 -0.69
N ASP A 79 3.76 -6.23 -0.24
CA ASP A 79 2.59 -6.52 -1.05
C ASP A 79 2.51 -5.58 -2.26
N SER A 80 1.58 -5.87 -3.17
CA SER A 80 1.33 -5.05 -4.34
C SER A 80 -0.13 -5.10 -4.73
N VAL A 81 -0.55 -4.11 -5.50
CA VAL A 81 -1.77 -4.19 -6.30
C VAL A 81 -1.61 -5.20 -7.44
N PRO A 82 -2.72 -5.72 -8.02
CA PRO A 82 -2.68 -6.48 -9.26
C PRO A 82 -1.99 -5.69 -10.38
N GLN A 83 -1.04 -6.32 -11.08
CA GLN A 83 -0.23 -5.69 -12.13
C GLN A 83 0.51 -4.43 -11.66
N GLY A 84 0.94 -4.43 -10.40
CA GLY A 84 1.70 -3.35 -9.77
C GLY A 84 3.11 -3.21 -10.34
N GLY A 85 3.77 -2.12 -9.95
CA GLY A 85 5.17 -1.86 -10.28
C GLY A 85 6.15 -2.59 -9.37
N LEU A 86 7.43 -2.59 -9.75
CA LEU A 86 8.50 -3.25 -8.98
C LEU A 86 9.00 -2.45 -7.77
N TYR A 87 8.70 -1.15 -7.71
CA TYR A 87 9.35 -0.21 -6.79
C TYR A 87 8.49 0.21 -5.60
N ASP A 88 7.17 0.20 -5.76
CA ASP A 88 6.18 0.56 -4.74
C ASP A 88 6.21 -0.46 -3.60
N GLY A 89 6.65 -0.05 -2.40
CA GLY A 89 7.01 -0.93 -1.30
C GLY A 89 8.51 -1.32 -1.26
N PRO A 90 9.00 -2.25 -2.12
CA PRO A 90 10.36 -2.78 -2.04
C PRO A 90 11.47 -1.72 -2.07
N ALA A 91 11.27 -0.56 -2.71
CA ALA A 91 12.28 0.51 -2.69
C ALA A 91 12.59 0.99 -1.26
N GLY A 92 11.57 1.15 -0.42
CA GLY A 92 11.74 1.57 0.98
C GLY A 92 12.37 0.48 1.83
N VAL A 93 11.95 -0.78 1.67
CA VAL A 93 12.51 -1.93 2.39
C VAL A 93 14.00 -2.12 2.06
N LEU A 94 14.37 -2.11 0.77
CA LEU A 94 15.77 -2.24 0.36
C LEU A 94 16.62 -1.03 0.76
N ALA A 95 16.04 0.17 0.82
CA ALA A 95 16.73 1.34 1.35
C ALA A 95 17.07 1.17 2.85
N GLY A 96 16.16 0.62 3.65
CA GLY A 96 16.44 0.25 5.04
C GLY A 96 17.63 -0.70 5.17
N LEU A 97 17.65 -1.79 4.38
CA LEU A 97 18.76 -2.73 4.36
C LEU A 97 20.08 -2.07 3.92
N LEU A 98 20.07 -1.22 2.89
CA LEU A 98 21.26 -0.48 2.47
C LEU A 98 21.79 0.46 3.56
N VAL A 99 20.91 1.14 4.30
CA VAL A 99 21.31 2.00 5.41
C VAL A 99 21.98 1.17 6.50
N MET A 100 21.42 0.00 6.85
CA MET A 100 22.04 -0.90 7.82
C MET A 100 23.41 -1.44 7.33
N GLU A 101 23.55 -1.71 6.04
CA GLU A 101 24.83 -2.10 5.42
C GLU A 101 25.89 -1.00 5.54
N GLU A 102 25.52 0.24 5.25
CA GLU A 102 26.40 1.41 5.32
C GLU A 102 26.81 1.74 6.77
N ILE A 103 25.87 1.65 7.73
CA ILE A 103 26.15 1.81 9.18
C ILE A 103 27.21 0.80 9.61
N ARG A 104 27.01 -0.48 9.27
CA ARG A 104 27.92 -1.56 9.63
C ARG A 104 29.29 -1.40 8.98
N SER A 105 29.35 -1.10 7.67
CA SER A 105 30.61 -0.96 6.94
C SER A 105 31.40 0.29 7.35
N SER A 106 30.71 1.34 7.79
CA SER A 106 31.32 2.56 8.32
C SER A 106 31.72 2.47 9.80
N GLY A 107 31.40 1.37 10.49
CA GLY A 107 31.68 1.20 11.92
C GLY A 107 30.90 2.17 12.83
N LEU A 108 29.74 2.65 12.37
CA LEU A 108 28.87 3.54 13.13
C LEU A 108 28.02 2.73 14.11
N ASP A 109 27.78 3.29 15.30
CA ASP A 109 26.90 2.70 16.30
C ASP A 109 25.56 3.45 16.35
N LEU A 110 24.72 3.20 15.35
CA LEU A 110 23.39 3.82 15.22
C LEU A 110 22.30 2.75 15.42
N PRO A 111 21.36 2.95 16.35
CA PRO A 111 20.28 2.00 16.59
C PRO A 111 19.23 2.13 15.49
N VAL A 112 19.42 1.44 14.37
CA VAL A 112 18.49 1.42 13.24
C VAL A 112 17.93 0.01 13.05
N MET A 113 16.66 -0.06 12.68
CA MET A 113 16.00 -1.30 12.27
C MET A 113 15.28 -1.10 10.93
N THR A 114 15.25 -2.15 10.11
CA THR A 114 14.36 -2.16 8.95
C THR A 114 13.02 -2.79 9.33
N ALA A 115 11.92 -2.06 9.17
CA ALA A 115 10.57 -2.59 9.38
C ALA A 115 9.90 -2.87 8.02
N VAL A 116 9.19 -3.98 7.94
CA VAL A 116 8.48 -4.42 6.74
C VAL A 116 7.06 -4.76 7.14
N PHE A 117 6.13 -3.89 6.76
CA PHE A 117 4.73 -4.05 7.11
C PHE A 117 4.00 -4.94 6.10
N ARG A 118 3.12 -5.81 6.59
CA ARG A 118 2.22 -6.60 5.76
C ARG A 118 0.94 -5.85 5.45
N ALA A 119 0.33 -6.18 4.31
CA ALA A 119 -0.98 -5.69 3.93
C ALA A 119 -1.09 -4.15 3.99
N GLU A 120 -0.11 -3.47 3.38
CA GLU A 120 -0.19 -2.03 3.21
C GLU A 120 -1.24 -1.69 2.15
N GLU A 121 -1.29 -2.46 1.08
CA GLU A 121 -2.22 -2.24 -0.01
C GLU A 121 -3.64 -2.69 0.36
N SER A 122 -4.64 -1.93 -0.09
CA SER A 122 -6.05 -2.29 0.11
C SER A 122 -6.61 -3.29 -0.91
N SER A 123 -5.76 -3.80 -1.80
CA SER A 123 -6.17 -4.48 -3.04
C SER A 123 -7.01 -5.73 -2.84
N LEU A 124 -6.67 -6.55 -1.84
CA LEU A 124 -7.38 -7.81 -1.59
C LEU A 124 -8.53 -7.65 -0.59
N TYR A 125 -8.30 -6.94 0.52
CA TYR A 125 -9.23 -6.91 1.66
C TYR A 125 -9.95 -5.58 1.88
N GLY A 126 -9.67 -4.56 1.05
CA GLY A 126 -10.30 -3.24 1.17
C GLY A 126 -9.85 -2.41 2.39
N LEU A 127 -8.89 -2.91 3.17
CA LEU A 127 -8.30 -2.24 4.32
C LEU A 127 -6.82 -1.99 4.04
N ALA A 128 -6.42 -0.72 3.89
CA ALA A 128 -5.03 -0.32 3.70
C ALA A 128 -4.29 -0.25 5.03
N THR A 129 -2.95 -0.31 4.98
CA THR A 129 -2.05 -0.11 6.11
C THR A 129 -2.36 -1.02 7.30
N ALA A 130 -2.86 -2.23 7.04
CA ALA A 130 -3.39 -3.08 8.09
C ALA A 130 -2.29 -3.52 9.05
N GLY A 131 -1.12 -3.94 8.54
CA GLY A 131 -0.02 -4.40 9.39
C GLY A 131 0.54 -3.31 10.30
N SER A 132 0.84 -2.13 9.75
CA SER A 132 1.29 -0.98 10.54
C SER A 132 0.19 -0.43 11.45
N GLY A 133 -1.05 -0.44 11.00
CA GLY A 133 -2.21 0.01 11.76
C GLY A 133 -2.51 -0.86 12.98
N VAL A 134 -2.32 -2.18 12.88
CA VAL A 134 -2.42 -3.07 14.05
C VAL A 134 -1.27 -2.78 15.02
N ALA A 135 -0.04 -2.65 14.52
CA ALA A 135 1.13 -2.36 15.35
C ALA A 135 1.08 -0.99 16.04
N ALA A 136 0.44 0.00 15.41
CA ALA A 136 0.21 1.33 15.97
C ALA A 136 -1.10 1.45 16.79
N GLY A 137 -1.93 0.40 16.82
CA GLY A 137 -3.21 0.38 17.52
C GLY A 137 -4.35 1.16 16.86
N SER A 138 -4.22 1.56 15.58
CA SER A 138 -5.28 2.24 14.82
C SER A 138 -6.20 1.29 14.04
N VAL A 139 -5.84 0.01 13.94
CA VAL A 139 -6.67 -1.06 13.36
C VAL A 139 -6.95 -2.10 14.42
N ASP A 140 -8.23 -2.32 14.72
CA ASP A 140 -8.67 -3.31 15.70
C ASP A 140 -9.08 -4.65 15.07
N ILE A 141 -9.31 -5.66 15.93
CA ILE A 141 -9.73 -7.00 15.52
C ILE A 141 -11.07 -6.97 14.73
N ALA A 142 -11.98 -6.05 15.07
CA ALA A 142 -13.27 -5.97 14.38
C ALA A 142 -13.09 -5.48 12.94
N GLN A 143 -12.21 -4.51 12.71
CA GLN A 143 -11.82 -4.06 11.37
C GLN A 143 -11.19 -5.20 10.56
N LEU A 144 -10.26 -5.97 11.15
CA LEU A 144 -9.64 -7.12 10.47
C LEU A 144 -10.65 -8.20 10.07
N LYS A 145 -11.66 -8.46 10.92
CA LYS A 145 -12.73 -9.42 10.61
C LYS A 145 -13.71 -8.94 9.54
N ASN A 146 -13.89 -7.62 9.44
CA ASN A 146 -14.78 -7.00 8.45
C ASN A 146 -14.08 -6.67 7.12
N ALA A 147 -12.76 -6.75 7.08
CA ALA A 147 -11.95 -6.60 5.87
C ALA A 147 -12.00 -7.92 5.07
N LEU A 148 -12.92 -8.02 4.12
CA LEU A 148 -13.21 -9.24 3.38
C LEU A 148 -12.57 -9.21 1.99
N SER A 149 -12.06 -10.35 1.56
CA SER A 149 -11.69 -10.58 0.17
C SER A 149 -12.91 -10.70 -0.74
N ILE A 150 -12.68 -10.76 -2.06
CA ILE A 150 -13.72 -11.07 -3.05
C ILE A 150 -14.31 -12.48 -2.83
N SER A 151 -13.54 -13.43 -2.30
CA SER A 151 -14.02 -14.78 -1.95
C SER A 151 -14.79 -14.82 -0.63
N GLY A 152 -14.77 -13.76 0.16
CA GLY A 152 -15.48 -13.63 1.44
C GLY A 152 -14.65 -14.00 2.66
N ASP A 153 -13.40 -14.42 2.49
CA ASP A 153 -12.49 -14.71 3.60
C ASP A 153 -11.98 -13.39 4.22
N SER A 154 -11.89 -13.33 5.55
CA SER A 154 -11.44 -12.12 6.23
C SER A 154 -9.92 -12.03 6.30
N LEU A 155 -9.38 -10.80 6.40
CA LEU A 155 -7.96 -10.58 6.66
C LEU A 155 -7.51 -11.23 8.00
N TYR A 156 -8.39 -11.22 9.00
CA TYR A 156 -8.17 -11.93 10.26
C TYR A 156 -7.94 -13.44 10.04
N ASP A 157 -8.76 -14.07 9.20
CA ASP A 157 -8.62 -15.50 8.89
C ASP A 157 -7.36 -15.79 8.08
N ALA A 158 -7.01 -14.90 7.15
CA ALA A 158 -5.77 -15.00 6.38
C ALA A 158 -4.54 -15.00 7.29
N MET A 159 -4.44 -14.04 8.21
CA MET A 159 -3.40 -14.00 9.25
C MET A 159 -3.39 -15.28 10.10
N SER A 160 -4.56 -15.67 10.63
CA SER A 160 -4.69 -16.85 11.50
C SER A 160 -4.28 -18.14 10.80
N SER A 161 -4.60 -18.28 9.51
CA SER A 161 -4.25 -19.45 8.70
C SER A 161 -2.74 -19.64 8.52
N LYS A 162 -1.97 -18.56 8.66
CA LYS A 162 -0.50 -18.56 8.62
C LYS A 162 0.13 -18.82 9.99
N GLY A 163 -0.69 -19.02 11.04
CA GLY A 163 -0.24 -19.27 12.41
C GLY A 163 -0.02 -18.00 13.23
N TYR A 164 -0.34 -16.84 12.68
CA TYR A 164 -0.32 -15.58 13.43
C TYR A 164 -1.52 -15.48 14.38
N SER A 165 -1.40 -14.64 15.40
CA SER A 165 -2.45 -14.44 16.41
C SER A 165 -2.85 -12.96 16.43
N PRO A 166 -3.73 -12.52 15.51
CA PRO A 166 -4.09 -11.12 15.38
C PRO A 166 -4.66 -10.57 16.66
N GLY A 167 -4.01 -9.53 17.17
CA GLY A 167 -4.28 -8.95 18.47
C GLY A 167 -3.42 -7.72 18.67
N VAL A 168 -2.92 -7.54 19.89
CA VAL A 168 -2.05 -6.40 20.20
C VAL A 168 -0.59 -6.77 19.91
N CYS A 169 -0.02 -6.20 18.86
CA CYS A 169 1.43 -5.95 18.77
C CYS A 169 1.69 -4.45 18.94
N GLY A 170 2.97 -4.08 19.05
CA GLY A 170 3.37 -2.71 19.37
C GLY A 170 4.64 -2.28 18.66
N LEU A 171 4.74 -0.98 18.44
CA LEU A 171 5.91 -0.27 17.92
C LEU A 171 6.73 0.38 19.04
N GLU A 172 6.66 -0.16 20.26
CA GLU A 172 7.11 0.50 21.49
C GLU A 172 8.63 0.71 21.54
N LYS A 173 9.34 0.04 20.64
CA LYS A 173 10.79 0.13 20.45
C LYS A 173 11.18 0.97 19.24
N MET A 174 10.22 1.47 18.46
CA MET A 174 10.46 2.36 17.33
C MET A 174 10.37 3.82 17.80
N LEU A 175 11.50 4.52 17.75
CA LEU A 175 11.60 5.91 18.21
C LEU A 175 10.97 6.90 17.22
N ASP A 176 11.19 6.63 15.94
CA ASP A 176 10.63 7.32 14.78
C ASP A 176 10.64 6.36 13.60
N PHE A 177 9.98 6.75 12.50
CA PHE A 177 9.91 5.98 11.28
C PHE A 177 10.18 6.87 10.07
N THR A 178 11.08 6.43 9.20
CA THR A 178 11.40 7.09 7.93
C THR A 178 11.12 6.13 6.78
N GLU A 179 10.35 6.57 5.80
CA GLU A 179 10.04 5.79 4.61
C GLU A 179 10.59 6.47 3.35
N LEU A 180 11.37 5.73 2.57
CA LEU A 180 11.68 6.10 1.19
C LEU A 180 10.60 5.50 0.31
N HIS A 181 9.95 6.34 -0.50
CA HIS A 181 8.94 5.90 -1.44
C HIS A 181 9.15 6.53 -2.82
N ILE A 182 8.67 5.86 -3.86
CA ILE A 182 8.51 6.49 -5.17
C ILE A 182 7.38 7.53 -5.09
N GLU A 183 7.44 8.56 -5.93
CA GLU A 183 6.43 9.64 -5.90
C GLU A 183 5.01 9.13 -6.20
N GLN A 184 4.87 8.09 -7.04
CA GLN A 184 3.63 7.63 -7.68
C GLN A 184 2.91 8.70 -8.53
N GLY A 185 3.38 9.96 -8.49
CA GLY A 185 2.98 11.07 -9.32
C GLY A 185 4.00 11.42 -10.40
N ARG A 186 3.88 12.65 -10.92
CA ARG A 186 4.74 13.19 -11.97
C ARG A 186 5.38 14.53 -11.58
N VAL A 187 5.13 15.06 -10.40
CA VAL A 187 5.57 16.39 -9.96
C VAL A 187 7.09 16.49 -9.98
N LEU A 188 7.83 15.51 -9.45
CA LEU A 188 9.30 15.51 -9.46
C LEU A 188 9.84 15.44 -10.88
N TRP A 189 9.24 14.58 -11.71
CA TRP A 189 9.61 14.43 -13.12
C TRP A 189 9.41 15.74 -13.91
N GLU A 190 8.22 16.32 -13.85
CA GLU A 190 7.88 17.57 -14.55
C GLU A 190 8.68 18.77 -14.01
N SER A 191 9.06 18.74 -12.73
CA SER A 191 9.86 19.81 -12.10
C SER A 191 11.38 19.61 -12.26
N GLY A 192 11.83 18.48 -12.83
CA GLY A 192 13.26 18.14 -12.95
C GLY A 192 13.97 17.94 -11.61
N LEU A 193 13.24 17.58 -10.55
CA LEU A 193 13.76 17.34 -9.21
C LEU A 193 13.99 15.83 -8.99
N HIS A 194 14.99 15.50 -8.17
CA HIS A 194 15.37 14.12 -7.90
C HIS A 194 14.82 13.58 -6.57
N ILE A 195 14.56 14.48 -5.61
CA ILE A 195 14.14 14.15 -4.25
C ILE A 195 13.04 15.12 -3.82
N GLY A 196 11.97 14.59 -3.24
CA GLY A 196 10.93 15.34 -2.56
C GLY A 196 10.96 15.05 -1.06
N ILE A 197 10.77 16.09 -0.23
CA ILE A 197 10.53 15.94 1.20
C ILE A 197 9.03 15.97 1.41
N VAL A 198 8.45 14.82 1.79
CA VAL A 198 7.02 14.71 2.04
C VAL A 198 6.68 15.43 3.34
N THR A 199 5.78 16.41 3.27
CA THR A 199 5.33 17.19 4.44
C THR A 199 3.94 16.82 4.93
N ALA A 200 3.14 16.16 4.08
CA ALA A 200 1.79 15.74 4.38
C ALA A 200 1.39 14.56 3.48
N ILE A 201 0.45 13.76 3.96
CA ILE A 201 -0.20 12.67 3.22
C ILE A 201 -1.68 13.05 3.08
N ALA A 202 -2.26 12.78 1.91
CA ALA A 202 -3.68 13.05 1.68
C ALA A 202 -4.57 12.23 2.63
N ALA A 203 -5.68 12.82 3.08
CA ALA A 203 -6.69 12.15 3.90
C ALA A 203 -7.91 11.81 3.02
N PRO A 204 -7.92 10.68 2.29
CA PRO A 204 -8.95 10.41 1.31
C PRO A 204 -10.32 10.18 1.96
N THR A 205 -11.35 10.83 1.42
CA THR A 205 -12.75 10.48 1.70
C THR A 205 -13.31 9.71 0.52
N ARG A 206 -13.73 8.46 0.73
CA ARG A 206 -14.32 7.61 -0.31
C ARG A 206 -15.84 7.61 -0.15
N LEU A 207 -16.57 8.01 -1.19
CA LEU A 207 -18.03 8.09 -1.19
C LEU A 207 -18.62 7.13 -2.22
N LYS A 208 -19.73 6.49 -1.86
CA LYS A 208 -20.60 5.74 -2.78
C LYS A 208 -21.91 6.49 -2.96
N VAL A 209 -22.20 6.92 -4.18
CA VAL A 209 -23.43 7.65 -4.52
C VAL A 209 -24.32 6.75 -5.36
N THR A 210 -25.58 6.58 -4.94
CA THR A 210 -26.61 5.85 -5.71
C THR A 210 -27.63 6.86 -6.24
N ILE A 211 -27.81 6.88 -7.56
CA ILE A 211 -28.74 7.81 -8.23
C ILE A 211 -29.88 6.99 -8.83
N HIS A 212 -31.11 7.33 -8.44
CA HIS A 212 -32.32 6.68 -8.93
C HIS A 212 -33.01 7.55 -9.99
N GLY A 213 -32.95 7.10 -11.24
CA GLY A 213 -33.74 7.65 -12.34
C GLY A 213 -35.07 6.91 -12.55
N ARG A 214 -35.69 7.10 -13.71
CA ARG A 214 -36.78 6.28 -14.23
C ARG A 214 -36.40 5.72 -15.59
N GLN A 215 -36.52 4.41 -15.76
CA GLN A 215 -36.31 3.75 -17.04
C GLN A 215 -37.52 4.01 -17.94
N ASP A 216 -37.30 4.69 -19.07
CA ASP A 216 -38.31 4.94 -20.10
C ASP A 216 -37.73 4.62 -21.49
N HIS A 217 -38.57 4.66 -22.54
CA HIS A 217 -38.13 4.40 -23.93
C HIS A 217 -37.29 5.58 -24.47
N SER A 218 -36.07 5.28 -24.95
CA SER A 218 -35.08 6.27 -25.43
C SER A 218 -35.60 7.17 -26.56
N GLY A 219 -36.32 6.61 -27.54
CA GLY A 219 -36.90 7.35 -28.68
C GLY A 219 -38.30 7.94 -28.48
N ALA A 220 -39.08 7.45 -27.51
CA ALA A 220 -40.50 7.82 -27.38
C ALA A 220 -40.80 8.74 -26.19
N THR A 221 -39.85 8.91 -25.26
CA THR A 221 -40.05 9.73 -24.05
C THR A 221 -39.58 11.16 -24.31
N PRO A 222 -40.48 12.16 -24.32
CA PRO A 222 -40.13 13.57 -24.42
C PRO A 222 -39.13 14.00 -23.33
N MET A 223 -38.26 14.95 -23.65
CA MET A 223 -37.15 15.35 -22.77
C MET A 223 -37.62 15.95 -21.44
N ASP A 224 -38.72 16.68 -21.44
CA ASP A 224 -39.33 17.31 -20.26
C ASP A 224 -39.99 16.32 -19.30
N LEU A 225 -40.23 15.08 -19.73
CA LEU A 225 -40.80 14.03 -18.89
C LEU A 225 -39.75 13.11 -18.27
N ARG A 226 -38.47 13.22 -18.66
CA ARG A 226 -37.43 12.28 -18.24
C ARG A 226 -36.99 12.47 -16.79
N LYS A 227 -36.56 11.36 -16.19
CA LYS A 227 -35.76 11.33 -14.95
C LYS A 227 -34.49 10.53 -15.21
N ASP A 228 -33.56 11.12 -15.94
CA ASP A 228 -32.39 10.43 -16.45
C ASP A 228 -31.29 10.33 -15.38
N GLY A 229 -31.08 9.11 -14.87
CA GLY A 229 -30.08 8.86 -13.84
C GLY A 229 -28.64 8.98 -14.34
N LEU A 230 -28.38 8.66 -15.62
CA LEU A 230 -27.03 8.72 -16.19
C LEU A 230 -26.64 10.17 -16.49
N CYS A 231 -27.55 10.99 -17.00
CA CYS A 231 -27.31 12.43 -17.15
C CYS A 231 -27.06 13.10 -15.80
N ALA A 232 -27.85 12.78 -14.77
CA ALA A 232 -27.62 13.30 -13.42
C ALA A 232 -26.24 12.86 -12.86
N ALA A 233 -25.83 11.62 -13.10
CA ALA A 233 -24.50 11.14 -12.74
C ALA A 233 -23.39 11.92 -13.46
N ALA A 234 -23.54 12.18 -14.76
CA ALA A 234 -22.57 12.96 -15.53
C ALA A 234 -22.42 14.40 -14.99
N GLU A 235 -23.51 15.05 -14.58
CA GLU A 235 -23.46 16.36 -13.94
C GLU A 235 -22.67 16.35 -12.63
N ILE A 236 -22.90 15.33 -11.79
CA ILE A 236 -22.17 15.15 -10.52
C ILE A 236 -20.68 14.90 -10.77
N ILE A 237 -20.33 14.06 -11.74
CA ILE A 237 -18.93 13.76 -12.10
C ILE A 237 -18.21 15.04 -12.53
N LEU A 238 -18.82 15.84 -13.41
CA LEU A 238 -18.25 17.11 -13.84
C LEU A 238 -18.21 18.16 -12.72
N ALA A 239 -19.18 18.14 -11.81
CA ALA A 239 -19.14 18.99 -10.62
C ALA A 239 -17.98 18.64 -9.69
N ALA A 240 -17.72 17.35 -9.46
CA ALA A 240 -16.59 16.89 -8.65
C ALA A 240 -15.25 17.29 -9.27
N GLU A 241 -15.09 17.12 -10.60
CA GLU A 241 -13.87 17.56 -11.30
C GLU A 241 -13.66 19.08 -11.19
N ARG A 242 -14.74 19.87 -11.37
CA ARG A 242 -14.67 21.34 -11.21
C ARG A 242 -14.31 21.75 -9.79
N ALA A 243 -14.85 21.09 -8.78
CA ALA A 243 -14.52 21.36 -7.38
C ALA A 243 -13.04 21.08 -7.12
N GLY A 244 -12.52 19.92 -7.54
CA GLY A 244 -11.10 19.60 -7.41
C GLY A 244 -10.19 20.61 -8.13
N LYS A 245 -10.56 21.04 -9.35
CA LYS A 245 -9.83 22.08 -10.09
C LYS A 245 -9.80 23.42 -9.34
N ALA A 246 -10.91 23.80 -8.70
CA ALA A 246 -11.02 25.04 -7.94
C ALA A 246 -10.14 25.06 -6.68
N GLU A 247 -9.81 23.89 -6.13
CA GLU A 247 -8.99 23.72 -4.92
C GLU A 247 -7.56 23.26 -5.22
N THR A 248 -7.08 23.41 -6.47
CA THR A 248 -5.72 23.01 -6.86
C THR A 248 -4.61 23.67 -6.06
N GLY A 249 -4.86 24.88 -5.52
CA GLY A 249 -3.93 25.58 -4.63
C GLY A 249 -3.71 24.89 -3.28
N ASP A 250 -4.67 24.06 -2.85
CA ASP A 250 -4.62 23.31 -1.59
C ASP A 250 -4.21 21.84 -1.80
N ALA A 251 -3.72 21.50 -3.00
CA ALA A 251 -3.38 20.14 -3.42
C ALA A 251 -4.55 19.13 -3.32
N THR A 252 -5.80 19.60 -3.32
CA THR A 252 -6.98 18.75 -3.37
C THR A 252 -7.03 18.01 -4.71
N VAL A 253 -7.30 16.70 -4.65
CA VAL A 253 -7.63 15.89 -5.81
C VAL A 253 -9.03 15.31 -5.66
N ALA A 254 -9.81 15.32 -6.74
CA ALA A 254 -11.15 14.76 -6.78
C ALA A 254 -11.28 13.82 -7.98
N THR A 255 -11.63 12.56 -7.71
CA THR A 255 -11.65 11.50 -8.72
C THR A 255 -12.93 10.69 -8.62
N VAL A 256 -13.63 10.50 -9.75
CA VAL A 256 -14.65 9.46 -9.89
C VAL A 256 -14.08 8.34 -10.74
N GLY A 257 -13.64 7.26 -10.10
CA GLY A 257 -12.98 6.13 -10.78
C GLY A 257 -13.92 5.02 -11.24
N VAL A 258 -15.15 4.96 -10.72
CA VAL A 258 -16.07 3.85 -10.96
C VAL A 258 -17.49 4.36 -11.18
N ALA A 259 -18.15 3.85 -12.23
CA ALA A 259 -19.56 4.08 -12.51
C ALA A 259 -20.23 2.76 -12.94
N HIS A 260 -21.32 2.39 -12.25
CA HIS A 260 -22.17 1.26 -12.62
C HIS A 260 -23.52 1.79 -13.08
N VAL A 261 -23.89 1.52 -14.33
CA VAL A 261 -25.16 1.92 -14.92
C VAL A 261 -26.07 0.68 -15.01
N GLN A 262 -27.34 0.83 -14.68
CA GLN A 262 -28.36 -0.21 -14.85
C GLN A 262 -29.60 0.38 -15.53
N PRO A 263 -30.20 -0.30 -16.53
CA PRO A 263 -29.81 -1.59 -17.10
C PRO A 263 -28.64 -1.52 -18.10
N ASN A 264 -28.07 -0.33 -18.36
CA ASN A 264 -27.00 -0.11 -19.34
C ASN A 264 -27.34 -0.66 -20.75
N ALA A 265 -28.55 -0.38 -21.21
CA ALA A 265 -29.05 -0.83 -22.49
C ALA A 265 -29.38 0.36 -23.40
N LEU A 266 -29.08 0.19 -24.69
CA LEU A 266 -29.65 1.01 -25.75
C LEU A 266 -31.04 0.44 -26.05
N ASN A 267 -32.08 1.24 -25.88
CA ASN A 267 -33.41 0.97 -26.41
C ASN A 267 -33.55 1.56 -27.80
#